data_AF-A0ABD7JQU6-F1
#
_entry.id   AF-A0ABD7JQU6-F1
#
_cell.length_a   1.000
_cell.length_b   1.000
_cell.length_c   1.000
_cell.angle_alpha   90.00
_cell.angle_beta   90.00
_cell.angle_gamma   90.00
#
_symmetry.space_group_name_H-M   'P 1'
#
loop_
_entity.id
_entity.type
_entity.pdbx_description
1 polymer ?
#
loop_
_entity_poly.entity_id
_entity_poly.type
_entity_poly.pdbx_seq_one_letter_code
_entity_poly.pdbx_strand_id
1 'polypeptide(L)'
;MHGHTQLAPHYFFRQQRLLRALLIDDQAWFVLDDFSRLLDLPCPEQLLTRLDDDQARQEALHTERGEDEAQWLISESGAYAALIYYQQGDGGDLRRWLSGEVVPELRSAADDSDMPRHVKLRWERQVVHMLDWQGKLWVNFSEMPDLLQRRDGPTTPLDWRRWLRKLRPL
;
A
#
# COMPACT_ATOMS: atom_id res chain seq x y z
N MET A 1 -18.25 -1.09 10.13
CA MET A 1 -18.41 -0.85 8.69
C MET A 1 -17.00 -0.62 8.18
N HIS A 2 -16.38 -1.65 7.61
CA HIS A 2 -15.05 -1.48 7.02
C HIS A 2 -15.25 -0.59 5.80
N GLY A 3 -14.79 0.66 5.87
CA GLY A 3 -14.75 1.51 4.69
C GLY A 3 -13.93 0.75 3.66
N HIS A 4 -14.56 0.37 2.55
CA HIS A 4 -13.81 -0.08 1.40
C HIS A 4 -13.02 1.14 0.94
N THR A 5 -11.73 1.21 1.30
CA THR A 5 -10.85 2.24 0.76
C THR A 5 -10.81 2.00 -0.73
N GLN A 6 -11.44 2.91 -1.45
CA GLN A 6 -11.59 2.84 -2.87
C GLN A 6 -10.22 3.06 -3.51
N LEU A 7 -9.71 2.06 -4.23
CA LEU A 7 -8.42 2.12 -4.88
C LEU A 7 -8.53 2.95 -6.17
N ALA A 8 -8.30 4.26 -6.04
CA ALA A 8 -8.29 5.19 -7.15
C ALA A 8 -6.85 5.32 -7.71
N PRO A 9 -6.61 5.01 -8.99
CA PRO A 9 -5.28 5.11 -9.57
C PRO A 9 -4.87 6.55 -9.87
N HIS A 10 -3.56 6.80 -9.80
CA HIS A 10 -2.91 7.96 -10.38
C HIS A 10 -2.59 7.70 -11.85
N TYR A 11 -2.70 8.73 -12.67
CA TYR A 11 -2.57 8.62 -14.12
C TYR A 11 -1.28 9.30 -14.59
N PHE A 12 -0.42 8.53 -15.24
CA PHE A 12 0.82 9.00 -15.84
C PHE A 12 0.78 8.78 -17.35
N PHE A 13 1.44 9.64 -18.12
CA PHE A 13 1.43 9.56 -19.57
C PHE A 13 2.84 9.64 -20.15
N ARG A 14 3.20 8.67 -20.99
CA ARG A 14 4.45 8.68 -21.75
C ARG A 14 4.16 8.41 -23.22
N GLN A 15 4.56 9.30 -24.11
CA GLN A 15 4.39 9.12 -25.56
C GLN A 15 2.94 8.76 -25.96
N GLN A 16 1.94 9.43 -25.36
CA GLN A 16 0.50 9.17 -25.55
C GLN A 16 0.03 7.79 -25.05
N ARG A 17 0.85 7.07 -24.28
CA ARG A 17 0.46 5.83 -23.60
C ARG A 17 0.20 6.12 -22.12
N LEU A 18 -0.95 5.66 -21.63
CA LEU A 18 -1.36 5.77 -20.23
C LEU A 18 -0.66 4.72 -19.37
N LEU A 19 -0.30 5.11 -18.14
CA LEU A 19 0.07 4.24 -17.04
C LEU A 19 -0.73 4.61 -15.79
N ARG A 20 -1.64 3.73 -15.37
CA ARG A 20 -2.26 3.80 -14.05
C ARG A 20 -1.34 3.21 -13.00
N ALA A 21 -1.11 3.96 -11.93
CA ALA A 21 -0.28 3.55 -10.80
C ALA A 21 -0.98 3.80 -9.46
N LEU A 22 -0.69 2.97 -8.46
CA LEU A 22 -1.25 3.04 -7.12
C LEU A 22 -0.14 2.88 -6.10
N LEU A 23 -0.23 3.65 -5.02
CA LEU A 23 0.55 3.38 -3.82
C LEU A 23 -0.31 2.57 -2.86
N ILE A 24 0.12 1.35 -2.55
CA ILE A 24 -0.59 0.45 -1.65
C ILE A 24 0.46 -0.15 -0.72
N ASP A 25 0.26 0.01 0.59
CA ASP A 25 1.21 -0.41 1.62
C ASP A 25 2.63 0.14 1.38
N ASP A 26 2.73 1.41 0.97
CA ASP A 26 3.99 2.12 0.65
C ASP A 26 4.78 1.54 -0.55
N GLN A 27 4.20 0.56 -1.24
CA GLN A 27 4.75 -0.01 -2.45
C GLN A 27 4.02 0.55 -3.67
N ALA A 28 4.77 0.89 -4.72
CA ALA A 28 4.20 1.30 -5.99
C ALA A 28 3.73 0.08 -6.78
N TRP A 29 2.53 0.17 -7.33
CA TRP A 29 1.88 -0.83 -8.14
C TRP A 29 1.40 -0.20 -9.45
N PHE A 30 1.51 -0.95 -10.54
CA PHE A 30 1.18 -0.49 -11.88
C PHE A 30 0.17 -1.44 -12.51
N VAL A 31 -0.81 -0.90 -13.23
CA VAL A 31 -1.74 -1.76 -13.97
C VAL A 31 -0.98 -2.49 -15.07
N LEU A 32 -1.07 -3.83 -15.05
CA LEU A 32 -0.33 -4.71 -15.96
C LEU A 32 -0.63 -4.41 -17.42
N ASP A 33 -1.90 -4.19 -17.77
CA ASP A 33 -2.32 -3.90 -19.14
C ASP A 33 -1.76 -2.57 -19.67
N ASP A 34 -1.62 -1.59 -18.79
CA ASP A 34 -1.01 -0.30 -19.14
C ASP A 34 0.49 -0.46 -19.32
N PHE A 35 1.13 -1.20 -18.41
CA PHE A 35 2.56 -1.45 -18.42
C PHE A 35 3.00 -2.31 -19.62
N SER A 36 2.23 -3.34 -19.98
CA SER A 36 2.50 -4.20 -21.14
C SER A 36 2.47 -3.40 -22.44
N ARG A 37 1.53 -2.44 -22.56
CA ARG A 37 1.51 -1.48 -23.68
C ARG A 37 2.75 -0.59 -23.70
N LEU A 38 3.31 -0.18 -22.56
CA LEU A 38 4.56 0.58 -22.53
C LEU A 38 5.78 -0.26 -22.95
N LEU A 39 5.73 -1.58 -22.73
CA LEU A 39 6.75 -2.53 -23.16
C LEU A 39 6.56 -3.06 -24.59
N ASP A 40 5.48 -2.67 -25.28
CA ASP A 40 5.06 -3.28 -26.55
C ASP A 40 4.91 -4.82 -26.44
N LEU A 41 4.46 -5.29 -25.28
CA LEU A 41 4.23 -6.70 -24.98
C LEU A 41 2.78 -7.08 -25.32
N PRO A 42 2.53 -7.96 -26.31
CA PRO A 42 1.18 -8.27 -26.77
C PRO A 42 0.40 -9.20 -25.83
N CYS A 43 1.08 -9.95 -24.96
CA CYS A 43 0.46 -10.95 -24.07
C CYS A 43 0.95 -10.71 -22.63
N PRO A 44 0.25 -9.87 -21.84
CA PRO A 44 0.62 -9.55 -20.47
C PRO A 44 0.62 -10.77 -19.54
N GLU A 45 -0.17 -11.79 -19.82
CA GLU A 45 -0.30 -13.00 -18.99
C GLU A 45 1.01 -13.80 -18.92
N GLN A 46 1.81 -13.75 -19.99
CA GLN A 46 3.13 -14.38 -20.00
C GLN A 46 4.09 -13.73 -19.00
N LEU A 47 3.97 -12.41 -18.79
CA LEU A 47 4.78 -11.72 -17.80
C LEU A 47 4.43 -12.22 -16.40
N LEU A 48 3.14 -12.40 -16.08
CA LEU A 48 2.71 -12.91 -14.77
C LEU A 48 3.37 -14.25 -14.42
N THR A 49 3.55 -15.16 -15.39
CA THR A 49 4.20 -16.46 -15.14
C THR A 49 5.70 -16.38 -14.78
N ARG A 50 6.32 -15.22 -14.96
CA ARG A 50 7.74 -14.97 -14.67
C ARG A 50 7.97 -14.10 -13.44
N LEU A 51 6.89 -13.64 -12.83
CA LEU A 51 6.91 -12.82 -11.63
C LEU A 51 6.77 -13.70 -10.40
N ASP A 52 7.39 -13.28 -9.31
CA ASP A 52 7.23 -13.90 -8.00
C ASP A 52 5.86 -13.55 -7.40
N ASP A 53 5.41 -14.31 -6.40
CA ASP A 53 4.09 -14.14 -5.77
C ASP A 53 3.89 -12.73 -5.15
N ASP A 54 4.96 -12.03 -4.77
CA ASP A 54 4.93 -10.66 -4.24
C ASP A 54 4.93 -9.59 -5.34
N GLN A 55 5.17 -9.97 -6.59
CA GLN A 55 5.36 -9.05 -7.71
C GLN A 55 4.10 -8.82 -8.54
N ALA A 56 3.06 -9.63 -8.31
CA ALA A 56 1.79 -9.51 -9.01
C ALA A 56 0.61 -9.77 -8.06
N ARG A 57 -0.49 -9.04 -8.26
CA ARG A 57 -1.74 -9.28 -7.55
C ARG A 57 -2.94 -8.77 -8.33
N GLN A 58 -4.13 -9.24 -7.98
CA GLN A 58 -5.37 -8.67 -8.47
C GLN A 58 -5.98 -7.75 -7.43
N GLU A 59 -6.41 -6.57 -7.88
CA GLU A 59 -7.15 -5.62 -7.05
C GLU A 59 -8.35 -5.08 -7.84
N ALA A 60 -9.41 -4.72 -7.12
CA ALA A 60 -10.55 -4.02 -7.70
C ALA A 60 -10.23 -2.52 -7.73
N LEU A 61 -10.02 -1.97 -8.92
CA LEU A 61 -9.75 -0.55 -9.10
C LEU A 61 -11.02 0.21 -9.40
N HIS A 62 -11.19 1.35 -8.75
CA HIS A 62 -12.30 2.23 -9.06
C HIS A 62 -12.02 3.01 -10.34
N THR A 63 -12.91 2.84 -11.30
CA THR A 63 -12.83 3.57 -12.57
C THR A 63 -13.59 4.89 -12.48
N GLU A 64 -13.21 5.86 -13.32
CA GLU A 64 -13.95 7.14 -13.46
C GLU A 64 -15.41 6.95 -13.89
N ARG A 65 -15.77 5.75 -14.38
CA ARG A 65 -17.14 5.37 -14.75
C ARG A 65 -18.00 4.97 -13.54
N GLY A 66 -17.42 4.96 -12.34
CA GLY A 66 -18.11 4.59 -11.11
C GLY A 66 -18.18 3.09 -10.86
N GLU A 67 -17.46 2.28 -11.64
CA GLU A 67 -17.44 0.82 -11.56
C GLU A 67 -16.09 0.34 -11.01
N ASP A 68 -16.13 -0.65 -10.12
CA ASP A 68 -14.94 -1.33 -9.61
C ASP A 68 -14.60 -2.50 -10.54
N GLU A 69 -13.47 -2.42 -11.23
CA GLU A 69 -13.01 -3.45 -12.15
C GLU A 69 -11.80 -4.19 -11.59
N ALA A 70 -11.83 -5.53 -11.64
CA ALA A 70 -10.68 -6.35 -11.29
C ALA A 70 -9.55 -6.13 -12.31
N GLN A 71 -8.38 -5.74 -11.83
CA GLN A 71 -7.20 -5.50 -12.65
C GLN A 71 -6.00 -6.24 -12.07
N TRP A 72 -5.15 -6.77 -12.95
CA TRP A 72 -3.82 -7.23 -12.54
C TRP A 72 -2.91 -6.04 -12.33
N LEU A 73 -2.25 -6.03 -11.19
CA LEU A 73 -1.21 -5.08 -10.83
C LEU A 73 0.14 -5.79 -10.78
N ILE A 74 1.19 -5.09 -11.20
CA ILE A 74 2.57 -5.49 -10.96
C ILE A 74 3.23 -4.50 -10.01
N SER A 75 4.05 -5.01 -9.10
CA SER A 75 4.78 -4.16 -8.17
C SER A 75 5.92 -3.41 -8.87
N GLU A 76 6.52 -2.44 -8.17
CA GLU A 76 7.76 -1.81 -8.63
C GLU A 76 8.89 -2.82 -8.90
N SER A 77 9.07 -3.83 -8.04
CA SER A 77 10.06 -4.89 -8.27
C SER A 77 9.71 -5.71 -9.51
N GLY A 78 8.45 -6.09 -9.69
CA GLY A 78 7.97 -6.81 -10.87
C GLY A 78 8.11 -6.00 -12.17
N ALA A 79 7.86 -4.69 -12.12
CA ALA A 79 8.07 -3.79 -13.26
C ALA A 79 9.54 -3.73 -13.68
N TYR A 80 10.48 -3.64 -12.73
CA TYR A 80 11.91 -3.70 -13.08
C TYR A 80 12.34 -5.09 -13.58
N ALA A 81 11.79 -6.18 -13.03
CA ALA A 81 12.02 -7.52 -13.57
C ALA A 81 11.52 -7.64 -15.01
N ALA A 82 10.34 -7.12 -15.31
CA ALA A 82 9.76 -7.09 -16.65
C ALA A 82 10.63 -6.31 -17.64
N LEU A 83 11.21 -5.18 -17.21
CA LEU A 83 12.16 -4.42 -18.02
C LEU A 83 13.39 -5.26 -18.35
N ILE A 84 13.92 -6.04 -17.40
CA ILE A 84 15.06 -6.94 -17.66
C ILE A 84 14.68 -8.03 -18.67
N TYR A 85 13.48 -8.59 -18.58
CA TYR A 85 13.06 -9.69 -19.45
C TYR A 85 12.69 -9.28 -20.87
N TYR A 86 12.05 -8.11 -21.04
CA TYR A 86 11.35 -7.77 -22.28
C TYR A 86 11.85 -6.49 -22.94
N GLN A 87 12.61 -5.66 -22.25
CA GLN A 87 13.02 -4.39 -22.82
C GLN A 87 14.14 -4.60 -23.85
N GLN A 88 13.88 -4.19 -25.08
CA GLN A 88 14.84 -4.26 -26.19
C GLN A 88 15.37 -2.86 -26.52
N GLY A 89 16.65 -2.73 -26.88
CA GLY A 89 17.23 -1.48 -27.39
C GLY A 89 17.58 -0.44 -26.31
N ASP A 90 17.33 0.85 -26.59
CA ASP A 90 17.59 2.00 -25.70
C ASP A 90 16.63 2.03 -24.49
N GLY A 91 16.67 0.95 -23.71
CA GLY A 91 15.80 0.68 -22.59
C GLY A 91 16.03 1.57 -21.36
N GLY A 92 16.96 2.53 -21.45
CA GLY A 92 17.19 3.47 -20.36
C GLY A 92 15.95 4.30 -20.03
N ASP A 93 15.12 4.62 -21.03
CA ASP A 93 14.13 5.67 -20.89
C ASP A 93 12.90 5.29 -20.08
N LEU A 94 12.37 4.06 -20.25
CA LEU A 94 11.21 3.64 -19.45
C LEU A 94 11.60 3.42 -17.99
N ARG A 95 12.73 2.75 -17.74
CA ARG A 95 13.29 2.61 -16.39
C ARG A 95 13.53 3.98 -15.74
N ARG A 96 14.17 4.90 -16.46
CA ARG A 96 14.49 6.25 -15.94
C ARG A 96 13.23 7.04 -15.63
N TRP A 97 12.22 6.97 -16.49
CA TRP A 97 10.92 7.59 -16.25
C TRP A 97 10.22 7.01 -15.02
N LEU A 98 10.17 5.68 -14.87
CA LEU A 98 9.57 5.04 -13.69
C LEU A 98 10.29 5.47 -12.39
N SER A 99 11.61 5.33 -12.36
CA SER A 99 12.41 5.59 -11.16
C SER A 99 12.58 7.08 -10.81
N GLY A 100 12.55 7.95 -11.81
CA GLY A 100 12.85 9.37 -11.66
C GLY A 100 11.63 10.28 -11.57
N GLU A 101 10.48 9.83 -12.07
CA GLU A 101 9.26 10.63 -12.16
C GLU A 101 8.09 9.90 -11.52
N VAL A 102 7.67 8.77 -12.09
CA VAL A 102 6.43 8.09 -11.69
C VAL A 102 6.44 7.68 -10.22
N VAL A 103 7.45 6.95 -9.79
CA VAL A 103 7.51 6.43 -8.41
C VAL A 103 7.71 7.55 -7.39
N PRO A 104 8.63 8.52 -7.58
CA PRO A 104 8.74 9.67 -6.69
C PRO A 104 7.44 10.50 -6.59
N GLU A 105 6.80 10.80 -7.71
CA GLU A 105 5.54 11.57 -7.72
C GLU A 105 4.41 10.81 -7.03
N LEU A 106 4.29 9.50 -7.30
CA LEU A 106 3.30 8.64 -6.66
C LEU A 106 3.48 8.59 -5.12
N ARG A 107 4.73 8.51 -4.64
CA ARG A 107 5.03 8.56 -3.20
C ARG A 107 4.76 9.95 -2.61
N SER A 108 5.16 11.00 -3.30
CA SER A 108 4.92 12.38 -2.85
C SER A 108 3.43 12.72 -2.77
N ALA A 109 2.61 12.16 -3.67
CA ALA A 109 1.17 12.37 -3.65
C ALA A 109 0.47 11.70 -2.46
N ALA A 110 1.03 10.58 -1.96
CA ALA A 110 0.54 9.92 -0.75
C ALA A 110 0.98 10.62 0.55
N ASP A 111 2.06 11.37 0.51
CA ASP A 111 2.65 12.06 1.67
C ASP A 111 1.75 13.19 2.22
N ASP A 112 0.70 13.60 1.49
CA ASP A 112 -0.22 14.66 1.92
C ASP A 112 -1.39 14.15 2.80
N SER A 113 -1.49 12.84 3.12
CA SER A 113 -2.57 12.33 3.98
C SER A 113 -2.28 11.13 4.91
N ASP A 114 -1.12 10.47 4.88
CA ASP A 114 -0.93 9.16 5.55
C ASP A 114 0.35 8.97 6.39
N MET A 115 0.98 10.07 6.83
CA MET A 115 2.14 10.01 7.73
C MET A 115 1.75 9.36 9.08
N PRO A 116 2.48 8.36 9.60
CA PRO A 116 2.23 7.82 10.92
C PRO A 116 2.28 8.92 11.99
N ARG A 117 1.15 9.13 12.67
CA ARG A 117 1.03 10.20 13.66
C ARG A 117 1.21 9.63 15.06
N HIS A 118 2.13 10.19 15.81
CA HIS A 118 2.23 9.88 17.23
C HIS A 118 1.03 10.47 17.97
N VAL A 119 0.19 9.60 18.51
CA VAL A 119 -0.97 9.97 19.32
C VAL A 119 -0.68 9.65 20.78
N LYS A 120 -0.98 10.60 21.66
CA LYS A 120 -0.92 10.39 23.11
C LYS A 120 -2.34 10.15 23.61
N LEU A 121 -2.59 8.95 24.12
CA LEU A 121 -3.87 8.62 24.73
C LEU A 121 -3.73 8.57 26.24
N ARG A 122 -4.70 9.14 26.95
CA ARG A 122 -4.78 9.01 28.41
C ARG A 122 -5.59 7.77 28.75
N TRP A 123 -4.96 6.81 29.42
CA TRP A 123 -5.61 5.60 29.91
C TRP A 123 -5.49 5.52 31.43
N GLU A 124 -6.61 5.57 32.14
CA GLU A 124 -6.67 5.63 33.61
C GLU A 124 -5.77 6.76 34.18
N ARG A 125 -4.63 6.41 34.79
CA ARG A 125 -3.63 7.33 35.37
C ARG A 125 -2.34 7.44 34.55
N GLN A 126 -2.28 6.84 33.36
CA GLN A 126 -1.09 6.82 32.49
C GLN A 126 -1.36 7.44 31.12
N VAL A 127 -0.27 7.88 30.47
CA VAL A 127 -0.26 8.33 29.07
C VAL A 127 0.42 7.26 28.25
N VAL A 128 -0.29 6.74 27.25
CA VAL A 128 0.25 5.74 26.31
C VAL A 128 0.59 6.45 25.02
N HIS A 129 1.79 6.21 24.52
CA HIS A 129 2.24 6.66 23.21
C HIS A 129 1.84 5.60 22.19
N MET A 130 1.08 6.00 21.18
CA MET A 130 0.66 5.11 20.10
C MET A 130 1.01 5.73 18.76
N LEU A 131 1.12 4.89 17.75
CA LEU A 131 1.20 5.30 16.36
C LEU A 131 -0.17 5.11 15.73
N ASP A 132 -0.78 6.18 15.26
CA ASP A 132 -1.92 6.07 14.35
C ASP A 132 -1.38 5.95 12.93
N TRP A 133 -1.67 4.81 12.31
CA TRP A 133 -1.24 4.52 10.94
C TRP A 133 -2.31 3.70 10.23
N GLN A 134 -2.74 4.17 9.06
CA GLN A 134 -3.82 3.58 8.25
C GLN A 134 -5.12 3.35 9.05
N GLY A 135 -5.45 4.24 10.00
CA GLY A 135 -6.63 4.13 10.86
C GLY A 135 -6.56 3.00 11.91
N LYS A 136 -5.36 2.46 12.17
CA LYS A 136 -5.08 1.48 13.22
C LYS A 136 -4.11 2.09 14.23
N LEU A 137 -4.37 1.84 15.52
CA LEU A 137 -3.47 2.21 16.60
C LEU A 137 -2.46 1.08 16.86
N TRP A 138 -1.19 1.41 16.68
CA TRP A 138 -0.06 0.54 16.99
C TRP A 138 0.59 0.99 18.31
N VAL A 139 0.97 0.01 19.12
CA VAL A 139 1.71 0.22 20.37
C VAL A 139 3.06 -0.46 20.26
N ASN A 140 4.10 0.15 20.84
CA ASN A 140 5.41 -0.47 20.86
C ASN A 140 5.34 -1.79 21.65
N PHE A 141 5.73 -2.90 21.02
CA PHE A 141 5.69 -4.22 21.65
C PHE A 141 6.58 -4.31 22.90
N SER A 142 7.66 -3.52 22.97
CA SER A 142 8.54 -3.45 24.14
C SER A 142 7.87 -2.76 25.33
N GLU A 143 6.86 -1.92 25.08
CA GLU A 143 6.07 -1.24 26.12
C GLU A 143 4.85 -2.06 26.56
N MET A 144 4.44 -3.08 25.77
CA MET A 144 3.30 -3.95 26.11
C MET A 144 3.42 -4.66 27.46
N PRO A 145 4.58 -5.20 27.88
CA PRO A 145 4.71 -5.81 29.20
C PRO A 145 4.35 -4.84 30.33
N ASP A 146 4.83 -3.60 30.29
CA ASP A 146 4.53 -2.59 31.31
C ASP A 146 3.07 -2.14 31.27
N LEU A 147 2.48 -2.05 30.07
CA LEU A 147 1.06 -1.72 29.88
C LEU A 147 0.12 -2.83 30.38
N LEU A 148 0.54 -4.10 30.30
CA LEU A 148 -0.25 -5.27 30.70
C LEU A 148 -0.02 -5.69 32.16
N GLN A 149 1.13 -5.35 32.76
CA GLN A 149 1.56 -5.93 34.03
C GLN A 149 0.90 -5.37 35.29
N ARG A 150 0.14 -4.28 35.24
CA ARG A 150 -0.52 -3.77 36.46
C ARG A 150 -2.02 -4.03 36.47
N ARG A 151 -2.37 -5.29 36.73
CA ARG A 151 -3.64 -5.68 37.33
C ARG A 151 -3.36 -6.70 38.43
N ASP A 152 -3.49 -6.27 39.68
CA ASP A 152 -3.53 -7.18 40.83
C ASP A 152 -4.77 -8.08 40.71
N GLY A 153 -4.62 -9.31 40.23
CA GLY A 153 -5.69 -10.32 40.19
C GLY A 153 -5.44 -11.49 39.23
N PRO A 154 -5.97 -12.69 39.53
CA PRO A 154 -5.59 -13.92 38.84
C PRO A 154 -6.03 -13.94 37.36
N THR A 155 -5.12 -14.43 36.53
CA THR A 155 -5.16 -14.56 35.08
C THR A 155 -6.38 -15.33 34.58
N THR A 156 -7.26 -14.64 33.86
CA THR A 156 -8.26 -15.22 32.95
C THR A 156 -7.90 -14.88 31.50
N PRO A 157 -8.26 -15.69 30.49
CA PRO A 157 -7.88 -15.46 29.10
C PRO A 157 -8.43 -14.12 28.59
N LEU A 158 -7.60 -13.39 27.86
CA LEU A 158 -7.85 -12.04 27.34
C LEU A 158 -8.98 -12.00 26.30
N ASP A 159 -10.12 -11.43 26.67
CA ASP A 159 -11.17 -11.02 25.74
C ASP A 159 -10.92 -9.58 25.23
N TRP A 160 -10.10 -9.46 24.19
CA TRP A 160 -9.64 -8.21 23.58
C TRP A 160 -10.78 -7.31 23.06
N ARG A 161 -11.99 -7.84 22.88
CA ARG A 161 -13.16 -7.06 22.45
C ARG A 161 -13.74 -6.19 23.57
N ARG A 162 -13.57 -6.58 24.84
CA ARG A 162 -13.92 -5.74 26.00
C ARG A 162 -12.89 -4.63 26.25
N TRP A 163 -11.67 -4.84 25.79
CA TRP A 163 -10.55 -3.88 25.90
C TRP A 163 -10.80 -2.63 25.03
N LEU A 164 -11.23 -2.81 23.77
CA LEU A 164 -11.51 -1.72 22.82
C LEU A 164 -12.65 -0.78 23.27
N ARG A 165 -13.59 -1.25 24.09
CA ARG A 165 -14.74 -0.45 24.57
C ARG A 165 -14.39 0.60 25.64
N LYS A 166 -13.17 0.59 26.19
CA LYS A 166 -12.75 1.51 27.27
C LYS A 166 -11.94 2.72 26.79
N LEU A 167 -11.60 2.79 25.52
CA LEU A 167 -10.86 3.91 24.94
C LEU A 167 -11.82 5.08 24.69
N ARG A 168 -11.54 6.25 25.27
CA ARG A 168 -12.16 7.52 24.88
C ARG A 168 -11.09 8.44 24.32
N PRO A 169 -11.34 9.07 23.15
CA PRO A 169 -10.46 10.11 22.64
C PRO A 169 -10.53 11.34 23.57
N LEU A 170 -9.42 12.06 23.66
CA LEU A 170 -9.33 13.38 24.28
C LEU A 170 -9.82 14.45 23.31
#